data_AF-A0A9W7KSH8-F1
#
_entry.id   AF-A0A9W7KSH8-F1
#
_cell.length_a   1.000
_cell.length_b   1.000
_cell.length_c   1.000
_cell.angle_alpha   90.00
_cell.angle_beta   90.00
_cell.angle_gamma   90.00
#
_symmetry.space_group_name_H-M   'P 1'
#
loop_
_entity.id
_entity.type
_entity.pdbx_description
1 polymer ?
#
loop_
_entity_poly.entity_id
_entity_poly.type
_entity_poly.pdbx_seq_one_letter_code
_entity_poly.pdbx_strand_id
1 'polypeptide(L)'
;MKLAFATAVATSTISWASGSILTHDFVKTEEEINRCHGPKSKRTMRDCMAYVSSTIDTDDYPALQEACTTVTWKAAHEALGDAATLGTTNDWGSCINATKDDSYMYVTTNNVPDFYHNPYCPLGIGQGYCVEGDDACMFDGFYCGDEDSVGTSAGFTAYGDVWVPSLGYYKIPLSPNPTRSDRPGDMYDAVDEGEKSMGPSLGFAVQNGVSIQGPNDAGDFNIDEAGFILPCGGHVTPPVDAMQSGPMAAPPLYHYHKAPDCLDAFVEQNKPYDHGGTQGQHGDLIGYALDGFGIYTYQDIGGAAPVLDECGGHFGPTSDDDLTTIVYHYHSTTYTPYTIACQGPALGKCEGTQGGANFCGEGCGAEVCVQPGVLVKDLESYLSAFDDGEGWLDKYTNNM
;
A
#
# COMPACT_ATOMS: atom_id res chain seq x y z
N MET A 1 5.96 49.24 10.53
CA MET A 1 4.82 48.59 9.86
C MET A 1 5.09 47.09 9.92
N LYS A 2 4.50 46.37 10.87
CA LYS A 2 4.65 44.92 11.03
C LYS A 2 3.48 44.28 10.27
N LEU A 3 3.74 43.54 9.20
CA LEU A 3 2.75 42.64 8.61
C LEU A 3 2.99 41.24 9.18
N ALA A 4 1.97 40.71 9.85
CA ALA A 4 1.87 39.31 10.24
C ALA A 4 1.20 38.55 9.10
N PHE A 5 1.76 37.42 8.70
CA PHE A 5 1.10 36.44 7.84
C PHE A 5 0.60 35.31 8.74
N ALA A 6 -0.71 35.05 8.70
CA ALA A 6 -1.35 33.92 9.34
C ALA A 6 -1.28 32.72 8.38
N THR A 7 -0.72 31.61 8.85
CA THR A 7 -0.74 30.32 8.17
C THR A 7 -1.90 29.53 8.77
N ALA A 8 -2.87 29.14 7.97
CA ALA A 8 -3.98 28.30 8.41
C ALA A 8 -3.54 26.83 8.28
N VAL A 9 -3.15 26.22 9.40
CA VAL A 9 -3.01 24.77 9.53
C VAL A 9 -4.38 24.24 9.92
N ALA A 10 -5.00 23.43 9.06
CA ALA A 10 -6.26 22.78 9.37
C ALA A 10 -6.01 21.57 10.30
N THR A 11 -5.97 21.79 11.61
CA THR A 11 -6.04 20.71 12.59
C THR A 11 -7.51 20.29 12.78
N SER A 12 -7.92 19.15 12.24
CA SER A 12 -9.24 18.58 12.51
C SER A 12 -9.19 17.64 13.72
N THR A 13 -9.75 18.08 14.85
CA THR A 13 -9.98 17.22 16.02
C THR A 13 -11.32 16.50 15.89
N ILE A 14 -11.33 15.18 16.03
CA ILE A 14 -12.51 14.29 15.90
C ILE A 14 -13.03 13.91 17.31
N SER A 15 -14.35 13.89 17.52
CA SER A 15 -15.02 13.47 18.76
C SER A 15 -16.10 12.39 18.51
N TRP A 16 -16.50 11.69 19.57
CA TRP A 16 -16.92 10.27 19.56
C TRP A 16 -18.36 10.01 20.06
N ALA A 17 -19.05 9.00 19.48
CA ALA A 17 -20.22 8.31 20.06
C ALA A 17 -20.41 6.91 19.40
N SER A 18 -20.84 5.91 20.19
CA SER A 18 -20.80 4.46 19.87
C SER A 18 -22.15 3.83 19.44
N GLY A 19 -22.07 2.71 18.69
CA GLY A 19 -23.21 1.87 18.28
C GLY A 19 -22.79 0.56 17.58
N SER A 20 -23.53 -0.54 17.82
CA SER A 20 -23.17 -1.97 17.63
C SER A 20 -23.46 -2.61 16.25
N ILE A 21 -22.70 -3.67 15.89
CA ILE A 21 -22.63 -4.40 14.59
C ILE A 21 -23.28 -5.82 14.61
N LEU A 22 -23.75 -6.30 13.44
CA LEU A 22 -24.20 -7.67 13.10
C LEU A 22 -23.25 -8.32 12.05
N THR A 23 -23.08 -9.65 12.05
CA THR A 23 -22.13 -10.42 11.20
C THR A 23 -22.79 -11.25 10.09
N HIS A 24 -22.09 -11.45 8.96
CA HIS A 24 -22.41 -12.43 7.89
C HIS A 24 -21.13 -13.03 7.27
N ASP A 25 -21.09 -14.36 7.09
CA ASP A 25 -19.97 -15.18 6.59
C ASP A 25 -19.82 -15.18 5.06
N PHE A 26 -18.60 -14.91 4.56
CA PHE A 26 -18.15 -15.23 3.19
C PHE A 26 -16.64 -15.53 3.17
N VAL A 27 -16.24 -16.80 3.31
CA VAL A 27 -14.84 -17.25 3.13
C VAL A 27 -14.77 -18.19 1.91
N LYS A 28 -13.90 -17.92 0.94
CA LYS A 28 -13.60 -18.82 -0.19
C LYS A 28 -12.45 -19.78 0.17
N THR A 29 -12.27 -20.85 -0.61
CA THR A 29 -11.29 -21.91 -0.30
C THR A 29 -9.89 -21.63 -0.85
N GLU A 30 -8.84 -22.08 -0.15
CA GLU A 30 -7.41 -21.96 -0.52
C GLU A 30 -7.08 -22.50 -1.93
N GLU A 31 -7.84 -23.48 -2.43
CA GLU A 31 -7.69 -24.04 -3.78
C GLU A 31 -8.16 -23.06 -4.88
N GLU A 32 -9.10 -22.16 -4.56
CA GLU A 32 -9.60 -21.14 -5.48
C GLU A 32 -8.65 -19.94 -5.59
N ILE A 33 -7.93 -19.61 -4.51
CA ILE A 33 -6.89 -18.58 -4.45
C ILE A 33 -5.64 -19.00 -5.24
N ASN A 34 -5.22 -20.27 -5.08
CA ASN A 34 -4.06 -20.85 -5.79
C ASN A 34 -4.18 -20.92 -7.33
N ARG A 35 -5.37 -20.70 -7.90
CA ARG A 35 -5.56 -20.68 -9.36
C ARG A 35 -5.07 -19.40 -10.03
N CYS A 36 -4.84 -18.33 -9.26
CA CYS A 36 -4.61 -16.98 -9.76
C CYS A 36 -3.13 -16.60 -9.89
N HIS A 37 -2.28 -17.07 -8.96
CA HIS A 37 -0.88 -16.62 -8.77
C HIS A 37 0.14 -17.74 -9.04
N GLY A 38 -0.18 -18.66 -9.95
CA GLY A 38 0.66 -19.82 -10.25
C GLY A 38 1.54 -19.63 -11.50
N PRO A 39 2.84 -20.03 -11.48
CA PRO A 39 3.82 -19.81 -12.56
C PRO A 39 3.53 -20.57 -13.88
N LYS A 40 2.35 -21.20 -14.01
CA LYS A 40 1.91 -21.95 -15.20
C LYS A 40 0.48 -21.64 -15.62
N SER A 41 -0.10 -20.53 -15.15
CA SER A 41 -1.46 -20.13 -15.51
C SER A 41 -1.55 -19.77 -17.00
N LYS A 42 -1.87 -20.77 -17.84
CA LYS A 42 -2.24 -20.58 -19.25
C LYS A 42 -3.70 -20.11 -19.42
N ARG A 43 -4.31 -19.52 -18.39
CA ARG A 43 -5.73 -19.11 -18.43
C ARG A 43 -5.90 -17.63 -18.12
N THR A 44 -6.91 -17.09 -18.78
CA THR A 44 -7.24 -15.67 -18.84
C THR A 44 -7.54 -15.13 -17.46
N MET A 45 -7.01 -13.93 -17.21
CA MET A 45 -7.14 -13.04 -16.05
C MET A 45 -8.57 -12.82 -15.47
N ARG A 46 -9.59 -13.38 -16.14
CA ARG A 46 -10.98 -13.49 -15.67
C ARG A 46 -11.14 -14.31 -14.38
N ASP A 47 -10.22 -15.24 -14.09
CA ASP A 47 -10.29 -16.08 -12.88
C ASP A 47 -9.71 -15.36 -11.63
N CYS A 48 -8.83 -14.36 -11.81
CA CYS A 48 -8.20 -13.58 -10.72
C CYS A 48 -9.06 -12.42 -10.19
N MET A 49 -10.24 -12.18 -10.77
CA MET A 49 -11.13 -11.07 -10.38
C MET A 49 -11.88 -11.30 -9.05
N ALA A 50 -11.47 -12.27 -8.24
CA ALA A 50 -12.10 -12.57 -6.96
C ALA A 50 -11.83 -11.49 -5.89
N TYR A 51 -10.80 -10.67 -6.06
CA TYR A 51 -10.41 -9.61 -5.12
C TYR A 51 -11.22 -8.32 -5.29
N VAL A 52 -11.83 -8.11 -6.46
CA VAL A 52 -12.77 -7.00 -6.67
C VAL A 52 -14.14 -7.46 -6.22
N SER A 53 -14.57 -7.03 -5.03
CA SER A 53 -15.95 -7.23 -4.62
C SER A 53 -16.88 -6.50 -5.60
N SER A 54 -17.69 -7.27 -6.34
CA SER A 54 -18.65 -6.73 -7.32
C SER A 54 -19.76 -5.86 -6.71
N THR A 55 -19.82 -5.75 -5.37
CA THR A 55 -20.72 -4.87 -4.62
C THR A 55 -20.04 -4.44 -3.32
N ILE A 56 -19.26 -3.36 -3.38
CA ILE A 56 -18.87 -2.64 -2.17
C ILE A 56 -20.12 -1.91 -1.70
N ASP A 57 -20.54 -2.16 -0.45
CA ASP A 57 -21.55 -1.34 0.19
C ASP A 57 -20.82 -0.06 0.60
N THR A 58 -21.06 1.01 -0.14
CA THR A 58 -20.34 2.27 0.05
C THR A 58 -20.92 3.11 1.19
N ASP A 59 -22.02 2.69 1.81
CA ASP A 59 -22.73 3.49 2.81
C ASP A 59 -21.90 3.69 4.10
N ASP A 60 -21.01 2.75 4.42
CA ASP A 60 -20.09 2.83 5.56
C ASP A 60 -18.86 3.71 5.29
N TYR A 61 -18.61 4.06 4.03
CA TYR A 61 -17.41 4.77 3.60
C TYR A 61 -17.64 6.28 3.48
N PRO A 62 -16.66 7.09 3.90
CA PRO A 62 -16.82 8.53 3.80
C PRO A 62 -16.75 8.97 2.33
N ALA A 63 -17.70 9.79 1.89
CA ALA A 63 -17.64 10.35 0.55
C ALA A 63 -16.43 11.28 0.36
N LEU A 64 -15.86 11.28 -0.84
CA LEU A 64 -14.93 12.33 -1.27
C LEU A 64 -15.68 13.55 -1.79
N GLN A 65 -14.98 14.68 -1.86
CA GLN A 65 -15.50 15.85 -2.58
C GLN A 65 -15.65 15.52 -4.07
N GLU A 66 -16.67 16.08 -4.74
CA GLU A 66 -16.95 15.82 -6.17
C GLU A 66 -15.75 16.16 -7.09
N ALA A 67 -14.94 17.14 -6.71
CA ALA A 67 -13.73 17.50 -7.45
C ALA A 67 -12.69 16.35 -7.49
N CYS A 68 -12.68 15.47 -6.48
CA CYS A 68 -11.72 14.37 -6.37
C CYS A 68 -11.94 13.28 -7.41
N THR A 69 -13.16 13.11 -7.90
CA THR A 69 -13.49 12.08 -8.91
C THR A 69 -13.45 12.61 -10.34
N THR A 70 -13.26 13.91 -10.50
CA THR A 70 -13.31 14.60 -11.81
C THR A 70 -11.99 15.26 -12.19
N VAL A 71 -11.00 15.26 -11.28
CA VAL A 71 -9.65 15.75 -11.58
C VAL A 71 -9.02 14.94 -12.71
N THR A 72 -8.29 15.60 -13.60
CA THR A 72 -7.55 14.92 -14.67
C THR A 72 -6.08 15.29 -14.57
N TRP A 73 -5.20 14.36 -14.93
CA TRP A 73 -3.76 14.65 -15.00
C TRP A 73 -3.48 15.90 -15.83
N LYS A 74 -4.19 16.08 -16.97
CA LYS A 74 -4.01 17.24 -17.84
C LYS A 74 -4.39 18.55 -17.14
N ALA A 75 -5.53 18.59 -16.46
CA ALA A 75 -5.95 19.80 -15.72
C ALA A 75 -4.97 20.12 -14.57
N ALA A 76 -4.51 19.10 -13.85
CA ALA A 76 -3.50 19.26 -12.80
C ALA A 76 -2.15 19.75 -13.37
N HIS A 77 -1.72 19.22 -14.51
CA HIS A 77 -0.50 19.64 -15.20
C HIS A 77 -0.59 21.08 -15.72
N GLU A 78 -1.70 21.45 -16.37
CA GLU A 78 -1.92 22.81 -16.88
C GLU A 78 -1.93 23.85 -15.77
N ALA A 79 -2.42 23.51 -14.58
CA ALA A 79 -2.39 24.38 -13.41
C ALA A 79 -0.96 24.73 -12.94
N LEU A 80 0.05 23.90 -13.23
CA LEU A 80 1.45 24.16 -12.88
C LEU A 80 2.15 25.12 -13.84
N GLY A 81 1.63 25.24 -15.07
CA GLY A 81 2.17 26.13 -16.10
C GLY A 81 2.07 27.62 -15.73
N ASP A 82 1.26 27.96 -14.72
CA ASP A 82 1.23 29.27 -14.07
C ASP A 82 2.29 29.31 -12.95
N ALA A 83 3.56 29.35 -13.35
CA ALA A 83 4.74 29.18 -12.50
C ALA A 83 4.91 30.20 -11.35
N ALA A 84 3.96 31.12 -11.15
CA ALA A 84 3.94 32.09 -10.05
C ALA A 84 3.47 31.49 -8.70
N THR A 85 2.89 30.29 -8.69
CA THR A 85 2.38 29.60 -7.48
C THR A 85 3.17 28.37 -7.06
N LEU A 86 4.29 28.07 -7.75
CA LEU A 86 5.17 26.95 -7.45
C LEU A 86 5.96 27.19 -6.16
N GLY A 87 5.39 26.74 -5.05
CA GLY A 87 6.12 26.68 -3.77
C GLY A 87 5.33 26.23 -2.55
N THR A 88 3.99 26.14 -2.56
CA THR A 88 3.27 25.92 -1.29
C THR A 88 1.98 25.08 -1.32
N THR A 89 1.48 24.60 -2.46
CA THR A 89 0.27 23.75 -2.46
C THR A 89 0.36 22.61 -3.47
N ASN A 90 0.58 21.42 -2.92
CA ASN A 90 0.51 20.07 -3.48
C ASN A 90 -0.91 19.66 -3.95
N ASP A 91 -1.57 20.50 -4.77
CA ASP A 91 -2.96 20.28 -5.22
C ASP A 91 -3.03 19.47 -6.54
N TRP A 92 -2.39 18.29 -6.59
CA TRP A 92 -2.52 17.35 -7.71
C TRP A 92 -3.91 16.71 -7.82
N GLY A 93 -4.80 17.07 -6.89
CA GLY A 93 -6.13 16.47 -6.75
C GLY A 93 -6.11 15.15 -6.02
N SER A 94 -5.02 14.82 -5.31
CA SER A 94 -5.01 13.74 -4.33
C SER A 94 -6.09 13.97 -3.29
N CYS A 95 -6.92 12.96 -3.07
CA CYS A 95 -7.99 13.01 -2.10
C CYS A 95 -8.05 11.71 -1.30
N ILE A 96 -8.09 11.86 0.01
CA ILE A 96 -8.34 10.81 0.97
C ILE A 96 -9.31 11.33 2.03
N ASN A 97 -10.25 10.49 2.46
CA ASN A 97 -11.13 10.75 3.57
C ASN A 97 -11.26 9.48 4.40
N ALA A 98 -11.31 9.61 5.72
CA ALA A 98 -11.38 8.49 6.63
C ALA A 98 -12.39 8.73 7.75
N THR A 99 -13.22 7.72 8.03
CA THR A 99 -14.09 7.63 9.20
C THR A 99 -13.70 6.39 10.00
N LYS A 100 -14.26 6.26 11.20
CA LYS A 100 -14.06 5.08 12.03
C LYS A 100 -15.28 4.79 12.89
N ASP A 101 -15.47 3.52 13.19
CA ASP A 101 -16.32 3.06 14.29
C ASP A 101 -15.44 2.55 15.44
N ASP A 102 -16.00 1.74 16.34
CA ASP A 102 -15.28 1.19 17.49
C ASP A 102 -14.28 0.07 17.11
N SER A 103 -14.37 -0.48 15.90
CA SER A 103 -13.62 -1.65 15.43
C SER A 103 -12.79 -1.40 14.17
N TYR A 104 -13.22 -0.51 13.29
CA TYR A 104 -12.65 -0.31 11.97
C TYR A 104 -12.47 1.17 11.62
N MET A 105 -11.44 1.44 10.81
CA MET A 105 -11.30 2.64 10.00
C MET A 105 -11.79 2.35 8.59
N TYR A 106 -12.60 3.24 8.03
CA TYR A 106 -13.09 3.19 6.66
C TYR A 106 -12.49 4.36 5.90
N VAL A 107 -11.81 4.08 4.80
CA VAL A 107 -11.04 5.03 4.02
C VAL A 107 -11.57 5.04 2.61
N THR A 108 -11.82 6.23 2.08
CA THR A 108 -12.07 6.44 0.66
C THR A 108 -10.94 7.28 0.10
N THR A 109 -10.39 6.88 -1.05
CA THR A 109 -9.35 7.61 -1.78
C THR A 109 -9.70 7.68 -3.26
N ASN A 110 -9.09 8.60 -4.00
CA ASN A 110 -9.12 8.57 -5.47
C ASN A 110 -7.83 8.01 -6.10
N ASN A 111 -6.88 7.49 -5.31
CA ASN A 111 -5.60 6.93 -5.76
C ASN A 111 -4.77 7.86 -6.67
N VAL A 112 -4.91 9.18 -6.48
CA VAL A 112 -4.13 10.17 -7.23
C VAL A 112 -2.88 10.53 -6.41
N PRO A 113 -1.66 10.43 -7.00
CA PRO A 113 -0.45 10.86 -6.31
C PRO A 113 -0.50 12.38 -6.08
N ASP A 114 0.00 12.82 -4.93
CA ASP A 114 0.11 14.23 -4.55
C ASP A 114 1.36 14.93 -5.10
N PHE A 115 2.01 14.30 -6.08
CA PHE A 115 3.24 14.78 -6.71
C PHE A 115 3.18 14.65 -8.23
N TYR A 116 4.08 15.38 -8.89
CA TYR A 116 4.23 15.30 -10.33
C TYR A 116 4.95 14.03 -10.75
N HIS A 117 4.42 13.36 -11.78
CA HIS A 117 5.24 12.52 -12.63
C HIS A 117 4.98 12.85 -14.10
N ASN A 118 6.02 12.70 -14.92
CA ASN A 118 5.89 12.79 -16.37
C ASN A 118 5.01 11.64 -16.89
N PRO A 119 4.33 11.82 -18.03
CA PRO A 119 3.72 10.72 -18.74
C PRO A 119 4.72 9.58 -18.89
N TYR A 120 4.24 8.38 -18.60
CA TYR A 120 5.08 7.24 -18.29
C TYR A 120 4.94 6.17 -19.36
N CYS A 121 6.07 5.71 -19.90
CA CYS A 121 6.11 4.58 -20.82
C CYS A 121 7.18 3.59 -20.36
N PRO A 122 6.82 2.41 -19.82
CA PRO A 122 7.77 1.45 -19.26
C PRO A 122 8.88 1.08 -20.27
N LEU A 123 8.47 0.76 -21.50
CA LEU A 123 9.37 0.32 -22.57
C LEU A 123 9.68 1.43 -23.58
N GLY A 124 9.17 2.64 -23.36
CA GLY A 124 9.34 3.80 -24.25
C GLY A 124 8.12 4.10 -25.11
N ILE A 125 8.09 5.33 -25.65
CA ILE A 125 6.98 5.81 -26.49
C ILE A 125 6.94 5.02 -27.81
N GLY A 126 5.73 4.60 -28.18
CA GLY A 126 5.46 3.77 -29.35
C GLY A 126 5.94 2.32 -29.22
N GLN A 127 6.45 1.93 -28.06
CA GLN A 127 6.81 0.53 -27.78
C GLN A 127 5.62 -0.21 -27.18
N GLY A 128 5.58 -1.52 -27.43
CA GLY A 128 4.61 -2.39 -26.79
C GLY A 128 4.88 -2.49 -25.29
N TYR A 129 3.89 -2.93 -24.51
CA TYR A 129 4.10 -3.28 -23.08
C TYR A 129 4.68 -4.67 -22.89
N CYS A 130 4.85 -5.42 -23.99
CA CYS A 130 5.45 -6.74 -24.00
C CYS A 130 6.86 -6.68 -24.55
N VAL A 131 7.77 -7.41 -23.90
CA VAL A 131 9.13 -7.62 -24.43
C VAL A 131 9.05 -8.67 -25.54
N GLU A 132 9.79 -8.47 -26.64
CA GLU A 132 9.81 -9.41 -27.77
C GLU A 132 10.20 -10.83 -27.31
N GLY A 133 9.36 -11.81 -27.62
CA GLY A 133 9.55 -13.21 -27.22
C GLY A 133 8.83 -13.63 -25.93
N ASP A 134 8.07 -12.73 -25.30
CA ASP A 134 7.19 -13.06 -24.18
C ASP A 134 5.88 -13.69 -24.68
N ASP A 135 5.83 -15.02 -24.69
CA ASP A 135 4.65 -15.80 -25.10
C ASP A 135 3.45 -15.68 -24.11
N ALA A 136 3.64 -15.05 -22.94
CA ALA A 136 2.65 -14.95 -21.87
C ALA A 136 2.26 -13.51 -21.50
N CYS A 137 2.75 -12.51 -22.23
CA CYS A 137 2.46 -11.11 -21.91
C CYS A 137 0.97 -10.79 -22.01
N MET A 138 0.40 -10.28 -20.92
CA MET A 138 -1.02 -9.94 -20.84
C MET A 138 -1.40 -8.65 -21.59
N PHE A 139 -0.41 -7.86 -22.00
CA PHE A 139 -0.59 -6.55 -22.65
C PHE A 139 -0.22 -6.57 -24.14
N ASP A 140 -0.32 -7.74 -24.79
CA ASP A 140 0.01 -7.87 -26.21
C ASP A 140 -0.86 -6.93 -27.06
N GLY A 141 -0.23 -6.22 -27.99
CA GLY A 141 -0.88 -5.24 -28.84
C GLY A 141 -1.18 -3.88 -28.21
N PHE A 142 -0.89 -3.65 -26.93
CA PHE A 142 -0.94 -2.31 -26.33
C PHE A 142 0.37 -1.57 -26.60
N TYR A 143 0.28 -0.28 -26.95
CA TYR A 143 1.44 0.57 -27.24
C TYR A 143 1.36 1.87 -26.45
N CYS A 144 2.47 2.25 -25.81
CA CYS A 144 2.50 3.45 -24.99
C CYS A 144 2.57 4.72 -25.85
N GLY A 145 1.75 5.72 -25.55
CA GLY A 145 1.80 7.02 -26.22
C GLY A 145 1.43 6.99 -27.71
N ASP A 146 0.73 5.95 -28.16
CA ASP A 146 0.23 5.86 -29.53
C ASP A 146 -0.83 6.94 -29.79
N GLU A 147 -0.54 7.86 -30.72
CA GLU A 147 -1.42 8.99 -31.07
C GLU A 147 -2.81 8.54 -31.52
N ASP A 148 -2.92 7.37 -32.13
CA ASP A 148 -4.19 6.78 -32.56
C ASP A 148 -5.04 6.30 -31.36
N SER A 149 -4.41 6.09 -30.21
CA SER A 149 -5.03 5.72 -28.93
C SER A 149 -5.28 6.94 -28.01
N VAL A 150 -4.77 8.13 -28.36
CA VAL A 150 -4.95 9.35 -27.57
C VAL A 150 -6.38 9.86 -27.69
N GLY A 151 -7.12 9.82 -26.59
CA GLY A 151 -8.50 10.31 -26.51
C GLY A 151 -9.58 9.27 -26.83
N THR A 152 -9.21 8.03 -27.15
CA THR A 152 -10.14 6.89 -27.23
C THR A 152 -10.31 6.16 -25.89
N SER A 153 -9.34 6.33 -24.99
CA SER A 153 -9.20 5.63 -23.71
C SER A 153 -8.73 6.59 -22.62
N ALA A 154 -9.19 6.39 -21.38
CA ALA A 154 -8.80 7.25 -20.27
C ALA A 154 -7.35 6.96 -19.87
N GLY A 155 -6.57 8.00 -19.55
CA GLY A 155 -5.20 7.86 -19.05
C GLY A 155 -4.11 7.64 -20.11
N PHE A 156 -4.43 7.77 -21.40
CA PHE A 156 -3.42 7.92 -22.45
C PHE A 156 -3.19 9.38 -22.83
N THR A 157 -1.92 9.74 -23.02
CA THR A 157 -1.50 10.95 -23.70
C THR A 157 -0.56 10.60 -24.84
N ALA A 158 -0.32 11.52 -25.78
CA ALA A 158 0.68 11.32 -26.85
C ALA A 158 2.12 11.15 -26.32
N TYR A 159 2.32 11.35 -25.02
CA TYR A 159 3.62 11.29 -24.36
C TYR A 159 3.75 10.09 -23.41
N GLY A 160 2.67 9.33 -23.20
CA GLY A 160 2.64 8.14 -22.34
C GLY A 160 1.44 8.08 -21.40
N ASP A 161 1.50 7.12 -20.49
CA ASP A 161 0.46 6.82 -19.51
C ASP A 161 0.43 7.84 -18.40
N VAL A 162 -0.77 8.16 -17.96
CA VAL A 162 -1.02 9.05 -16.82
C VAL A 162 -2.07 8.42 -15.92
N TRP A 163 -1.99 8.73 -14.62
CA TRP A 163 -3.02 8.29 -13.69
C TRP A 163 -4.40 8.82 -14.08
N VAL A 164 -5.42 8.05 -13.71
CA VAL A 164 -6.81 8.42 -13.75
C VAL A 164 -7.37 8.23 -12.34
N PRO A 165 -8.11 9.19 -11.77
CA PRO A 165 -8.66 9.02 -10.44
C PRO A 165 -9.57 7.80 -10.43
N SER A 166 -9.40 6.96 -9.43
CA SER A 166 -10.25 5.80 -9.22
C SER A 166 -10.50 5.61 -7.74
N LEU A 167 -11.77 5.42 -7.40
CA LEU A 167 -12.20 5.33 -6.01
C LEU A 167 -11.71 4.03 -5.37
N GLY A 168 -10.74 4.15 -4.46
CA GLY A 168 -10.34 3.08 -3.56
C GLY A 168 -11.13 3.15 -2.27
N TYR A 169 -11.52 1.99 -1.76
CA TYR A 169 -12.13 1.83 -0.45
C TYR A 169 -11.22 0.91 0.37
N TYR A 170 -10.89 1.32 1.60
CA TYR A 170 -10.17 0.47 2.56
C TYR A 170 -10.88 0.41 3.93
N LYS A 171 -11.14 -0.79 4.44
CA LYS A 171 -11.64 -1.09 5.79
C LYS A 171 -10.54 -1.79 6.56
N ILE A 172 -10.10 -1.13 7.62
CA ILE A 172 -8.86 -1.45 8.32
C ILE A 172 -9.19 -1.67 9.79
N PRO A 173 -8.83 -2.81 10.41
CA PRO A 173 -9.11 -3.03 11.82
C PRO A 173 -8.29 -2.07 12.70
N LEU A 174 -8.94 -1.45 13.68
CA LEU A 174 -8.29 -0.53 14.64
C LEU A 174 -7.48 -1.26 15.72
N SER A 175 -7.77 -2.53 15.93
CA SER A 175 -7.10 -3.39 16.92
C SER A 175 -6.60 -4.66 16.21
N PRO A 176 -5.57 -4.53 15.36
CA PRO A 176 -5.07 -5.65 14.57
C PRO A 176 -4.51 -6.74 15.50
N ASN A 177 -4.94 -7.99 15.27
CA ASN A 177 -4.59 -9.13 16.10
C ASN A 177 -3.41 -9.91 15.48
N PRO A 178 -2.20 -9.87 16.08
CA PRO A 178 -1.01 -10.56 15.57
C PRO A 178 -1.01 -12.06 15.87
N THR A 179 -1.89 -12.56 16.75
CA THR A 179 -1.92 -13.97 17.20
C THR A 179 -2.85 -14.86 16.38
N ARG A 180 -3.50 -14.28 15.37
CA ARG A 180 -4.42 -14.97 14.47
C ARG A 180 -3.80 -16.22 13.86
N SER A 181 -4.50 -17.35 13.97
CA SER A 181 -4.03 -18.64 13.47
C SER A 181 -4.04 -18.76 11.95
N ASP A 182 -4.82 -17.91 11.28
CA ASP A 182 -4.87 -17.79 9.82
C ASP A 182 -3.83 -16.79 9.28
N ARG A 183 -2.86 -16.38 10.13
CA ARG A 183 -1.73 -15.53 9.75
C ARG A 183 -0.38 -16.28 9.89
N PRO A 184 0.68 -15.89 9.13
CA PRO A 184 0.65 -14.88 8.08
C PRO A 184 -0.30 -15.28 6.95
N GLY A 185 -1.02 -14.30 6.40
CA GLY A 185 -1.88 -14.52 5.25
C GLY A 185 -1.12 -14.26 3.95
N ASP A 186 -1.70 -14.72 2.84
CA ASP A 186 -1.24 -14.29 1.52
C ASP A 186 -1.26 -12.76 1.42
N MET A 187 -0.34 -12.20 0.64
CA MET A 187 -0.33 -10.77 0.33
C MET A 187 -1.73 -10.26 -0.01
N TYR A 188 -2.44 -11.02 -0.83
CA TYR A 188 -3.75 -10.65 -1.35
C TYR A 188 -4.91 -11.20 -0.51
N ASP A 189 -4.63 -11.99 0.53
CA ASP A 189 -5.64 -12.47 1.48
C ASP A 189 -6.02 -11.35 2.44
N ALA A 190 -7.04 -10.60 2.01
CA ALA A 190 -7.75 -9.66 2.86
C ALA A 190 -8.42 -10.40 4.03
N VAL A 191 -8.62 -9.67 5.13
CA VAL A 191 -9.34 -10.17 6.30
C VAL A 191 -10.80 -10.46 5.91
N ASP A 192 -11.37 -11.58 6.37
CA ASP A 192 -12.82 -11.85 6.28
C ASP A 192 -13.68 -10.74 6.95
N GLU A 193 -13.05 -9.85 7.73
CA GLU A 193 -13.67 -8.72 8.43
C GLU A 193 -13.23 -7.30 7.94
N GLY A 194 -12.44 -7.16 6.85
CA GLY A 194 -12.17 -5.91 6.07
C GLY A 194 -10.82 -5.86 5.29
N GLU A 195 -10.68 -5.44 4.01
CA GLU A 195 -11.64 -5.06 2.95
C GLU A 195 -11.30 -5.54 1.52
N LYS A 196 -12.40 -5.63 0.76
CA LYS A 196 -12.68 -5.37 -0.65
C LYS A 196 -11.93 -4.17 -1.27
N SER A 197 -10.66 -4.34 -1.61
CA SER A 197 -9.89 -3.40 -2.44
C SER A 197 -10.33 -3.41 -3.91
N MET A 198 -10.00 -2.35 -4.66
CA MET A 198 -9.90 -2.45 -6.12
C MET A 198 -8.60 -3.18 -6.50
N GLY A 199 -8.60 -4.50 -6.32
CA GLY A 199 -7.51 -5.35 -6.77
C GLY A 199 -6.43 -5.64 -5.70
N PRO A 200 -5.14 -5.62 -6.07
CA PRO A 200 -4.06 -6.31 -5.35
C PRO A 200 -3.37 -5.48 -4.24
N SER A 201 -4.10 -4.54 -3.64
CA SER A 201 -3.53 -3.66 -2.61
C SER A 201 -3.25 -4.42 -1.32
N LEU A 202 -2.08 -4.19 -0.72
CA LEU A 202 -1.70 -4.65 0.63
C LEU A 202 -1.98 -3.60 1.70
N GLY A 203 -2.23 -2.37 1.28
CA GLY A 203 -2.47 -1.23 2.16
C GLY A 203 -2.64 0.05 1.36
N PHE A 204 -2.58 1.18 2.05
CA PHE A 204 -2.63 2.50 1.44
C PHE A 204 -1.69 3.47 2.17
N ALA A 205 -1.15 4.44 1.43
CA ALA A 205 -0.36 5.52 2.00
C ALA A 205 -1.27 6.57 2.65
N VAL A 206 -1.03 6.95 3.91
CA VAL A 206 -1.91 7.88 4.64
C VAL A 206 -1.87 9.31 4.08
N GLN A 207 -0.78 9.70 3.42
CA GLN A 207 -0.59 11.04 2.89
C GLN A 207 -1.50 11.33 1.68
N ASN A 208 -1.63 10.39 0.75
CA ASN A 208 -2.33 10.60 -0.52
C ASN A 208 -3.36 9.50 -0.87
N GLY A 209 -3.47 8.46 -0.04
CA GLY A 209 -4.37 7.33 -0.23
C GLY A 209 -3.99 6.39 -1.37
N VAL A 210 -2.86 6.61 -2.05
CA VAL A 210 -2.36 5.72 -3.10
C VAL A 210 -2.15 4.32 -2.52
N SER A 211 -2.63 3.30 -3.24
CA SER A 211 -2.45 1.90 -2.86
C SER A 211 -0.96 1.52 -2.74
N ILE A 212 -0.65 0.74 -1.71
CA ILE A 212 0.62 0.06 -1.53
C ILE A 212 0.40 -1.39 -1.94
N GLN A 213 1.24 -1.89 -2.83
CA GLN A 213 1.18 -3.22 -3.38
C GLN A 213 2.49 -3.96 -3.12
N GLY A 214 2.41 -5.29 -3.14
CA GLY A 214 3.57 -6.14 -2.97
C GLY A 214 4.48 -6.13 -4.18
N PRO A 215 5.69 -6.68 -4.08
CA PRO A 215 6.65 -6.70 -5.20
C PRO A 215 6.20 -7.51 -6.43
N ASN A 216 5.09 -8.26 -6.37
CA ASN A 216 4.68 -9.27 -7.37
C ASN A 216 3.52 -8.86 -8.26
N ASP A 217 2.96 -7.67 -8.10
CA ASP A 217 1.68 -7.36 -8.74
C ASP A 217 1.75 -7.17 -10.28
N ALA A 218 2.94 -7.21 -10.87
CA ALA A 218 3.11 -7.22 -12.33
C ALA A 218 2.88 -8.60 -12.98
N GLY A 219 2.01 -9.46 -12.42
CA GLY A 219 1.76 -10.81 -12.94
C GLY A 219 2.88 -11.80 -12.62
N ASP A 220 3.27 -11.89 -11.34
CA ASP A 220 4.34 -12.75 -10.81
C ASP A 220 5.77 -12.31 -11.21
N PHE A 221 5.92 -11.11 -11.77
CA PHE A 221 7.22 -10.51 -12.06
C PHE A 221 7.66 -9.60 -10.92
N ASN A 222 8.91 -9.77 -10.49
CA ASN A 222 9.53 -8.83 -9.59
C ASN A 222 9.66 -7.47 -10.27
N ILE A 223 9.22 -6.45 -9.57
CA ILE A 223 9.25 -5.07 -10.06
C ILE A 223 10.66 -4.55 -10.42
N ASP A 224 11.71 -5.08 -9.80
CA ASP A 224 13.11 -4.79 -10.13
C ASP A 224 13.53 -5.40 -11.46
N GLU A 225 13.07 -6.60 -11.75
CA GLU A 225 13.31 -7.27 -13.04
C GLU A 225 12.55 -6.57 -14.15
N ALA A 226 11.35 -6.10 -13.84
CA ALA A 226 10.49 -5.36 -14.75
C ALA A 226 11.10 -3.99 -15.13
N GLY A 227 11.87 -3.37 -14.23
CA GLY A 227 12.73 -2.22 -14.53
C GLY A 227 11.99 -0.90 -14.78
N PHE A 228 10.74 -0.79 -14.35
CA PHE A 228 9.82 0.23 -14.84
C PHE A 228 9.25 1.13 -13.72
N ILE A 229 10.01 1.31 -12.64
CA ILE A 229 9.57 2.12 -11.49
C ILE A 229 9.81 3.61 -11.68
N LEU A 230 8.78 4.41 -11.41
CA LEU A 230 8.85 5.86 -11.32
C LEU A 230 9.61 6.31 -10.05
N PRO A 231 10.14 7.54 -10.02
CA PRO A 231 11.03 8.00 -8.95
C PRO A 231 10.49 7.92 -7.52
N CYS A 232 9.17 7.81 -7.33
CA CYS A 232 8.54 7.65 -6.02
C CYS A 232 8.15 6.18 -5.72
N GLY A 233 8.87 5.21 -6.27
CA GLY A 233 8.68 3.80 -5.92
C GLY A 233 7.39 3.14 -6.45
N GLY A 234 6.66 3.82 -7.32
CA GLY A 234 5.42 3.30 -7.92
C GLY A 234 5.42 3.34 -9.44
N HIS A 235 4.29 2.99 -10.04
CA HIS A 235 4.04 3.23 -11.46
C HIS A 235 2.53 3.32 -11.72
N VAL A 236 2.16 3.67 -12.96
CA VAL A 236 0.78 3.65 -13.43
C VAL A 236 0.50 2.30 -14.09
N THR A 237 -0.64 1.68 -13.82
CA THR A 237 -1.07 0.49 -14.58
C THR A 237 -1.33 0.87 -16.05
N PRO A 238 -0.96 0.03 -17.02
CA PRO A 238 -1.33 0.25 -18.42
C PRO A 238 -2.85 0.41 -18.56
N PRO A 239 -3.35 1.24 -19.50
CA PRO A 239 -4.78 1.43 -19.66
C PRO A 239 -5.40 0.21 -20.33
N VAL A 240 -6.11 -0.59 -19.54
CA VAL A 240 -6.75 -1.85 -19.99
C VAL A 240 -8.20 -1.68 -20.43
N ASP A 241 -8.70 -0.45 -20.58
CA ASP A 241 -10.05 -0.18 -21.07
C ASP A 241 -10.30 -0.75 -22.49
N ALA A 242 -9.24 -0.96 -23.27
CA ALA A 242 -9.27 -1.62 -24.57
C ALA A 242 -9.31 -3.16 -24.53
N MET A 243 -9.29 -3.82 -23.36
CA MET A 243 -9.71 -5.23 -23.23
C MET A 243 -11.24 -5.32 -23.35
N GLN A 244 -11.75 -4.98 -24.54
CA GLN A 244 -13.14 -5.00 -24.94
C GLN A 244 -13.75 -6.35 -24.56
N SER A 245 -14.66 -6.35 -23.58
CA SER A 245 -15.55 -7.45 -23.09
C SER A 245 -15.21 -8.15 -21.77
N GLY A 246 -14.24 -7.69 -20.98
CA GLY A 246 -13.97 -8.19 -19.63
C GLY A 246 -14.42 -7.26 -18.51
N PRO A 247 -14.76 -7.74 -17.29
CA PRO A 247 -14.92 -6.93 -16.07
C PRO A 247 -13.60 -6.29 -15.57
N MET A 248 -12.60 -6.21 -16.45
CA MET A 248 -11.18 -5.96 -16.21
C MET A 248 -10.74 -4.54 -16.57
N ALA A 249 -11.66 -3.69 -17.03
CA ALA A 249 -11.36 -2.29 -17.33
C ALA A 249 -11.22 -1.51 -16.01
N ALA A 250 -10.13 -1.74 -15.29
CA ALA A 250 -9.68 -0.80 -14.28
C ALA A 250 -9.01 0.38 -15.01
N PRO A 251 -9.34 1.63 -14.64
CA PRO A 251 -8.63 2.78 -15.19
C PRO A 251 -7.14 2.73 -14.83
N PRO A 252 -6.27 3.42 -15.58
CA PRO A 252 -4.86 3.60 -15.21
C PRO A 252 -4.72 4.11 -13.77
N LEU A 253 -4.11 3.29 -12.92
CA LEU A 253 -4.00 3.49 -11.48
C LEU A 253 -2.54 3.64 -11.11
N TYR A 254 -2.19 4.75 -10.45
CA TYR A 254 -0.90 4.87 -9.80
C TYR A 254 -0.92 4.07 -8.48
N HIS A 255 0.13 3.30 -8.23
CA HIS A 255 0.30 2.50 -7.01
C HIS A 255 1.79 2.32 -6.69
N TYR A 256 2.09 2.08 -5.42
CA TYR A 256 3.46 1.86 -4.94
C TYR A 256 3.80 0.38 -4.89
N HIS A 257 4.97 0.01 -5.38
CA HIS A 257 5.57 -1.32 -5.18
C HIS A 257 6.82 -1.26 -4.31
N LYS A 258 7.50 -0.12 -4.32
CA LYS A 258 8.66 0.18 -3.50
C LYS A 258 8.30 1.20 -2.43
N ALA A 259 9.24 1.43 -1.51
CA ALA A 259 9.16 2.51 -0.56
C ALA A 259 8.85 3.85 -1.26
N PRO A 260 7.79 4.57 -0.86
CA PRO A 260 7.37 5.79 -1.51
C PRO A 260 8.20 6.99 -1.02
N ASP A 261 9.48 7.01 -1.37
CA ASP A 261 10.50 7.95 -0.88
C ASP A 261 10.20 9.44 -1.13
N CYS A 262 9.22 9.75 -1.97
CA CYS A 262 8.79 11.12 -2.20
C CYS A 262 7.75 11.64 -1.20
N LEU A 263 7.16 10.77 -0.38
CA LEU A 263 6.22 11.19 0.66
C LEU A 263 6.94 11.99 1.73
N ASP A 264 6.22 12.90 2.38
CA ASP A 264 6.75 13.81 3.39
C ASP A 264 7.42 13.03 4.52
N ALA A 265 6.85 11.91 4.95
CA ALA A 265 7.44 11.02 5.94
C ALA A 265 8.88 10.60 5.59
N PHE A 266 9.16 10.24 4.33
CA PHE A 266 10.51 9.91 3.89
C PHE A 266 11.37 11.15 3.68
N VAL A 267 10.80 12.21 3.08
CA VAL A 267 11.52 13.45 2.81
C VAL A 267 12.02 14.08 4.10
N GLU A 268 11.15 14.21 5.10
CA GLU A 268 11.46 14.75 6.43
C GLU A 268 12.50 13.89 7.14
N GLN A 269 12.34 12.57 7.15
CA GLN A 269 13.31 11.67 7.80
C GLN A 269 14.69 11.71 7.13
N ASN A 270 14.74 11.89 5.81
CA ASN A 270 15.99 11.99 5.07
C ASN A 270 16.61 13.40 5.09
N LYS A 271 15.99 14.39 5.77
CA LYS A 271 16.58 15.72 5.90
C LYS A 271 17.90 15.64 6.67
N PRO A 272 19.00 16.17 6.10
CA PRO A 272 20.25 16.26 6.83
C PRO A 272 20.13 17.12 8.10
N TYR A 273 20.90 16.79 9.14
CA TYR A 273 20.90 17.52 10.40
C TYR A 273 21.25 19.02 10.24
N ASP A 274 22.20 19.34 9.36
CA ASP A 274 22.60 20.71 9.05
C ASP A 274 21.53 21.49 8.24
N HIS A 275 20.46 20.81 7.82
CA HIS A 275 19.30 21.36 7.14
C HIS A 275 18.01 21.21 7.98
N GLY A 276 18.15 21.01 9.29
CA GLY A 276 17.03 20.99 10.24
C GLY A 276 16.32 19.64 10.37
N GLY A 277 16.89 18.56 9.83
CA GLY A 277 16.41 17.21 10.10
C GLY A 277 16.77 16.73 11.50
N THR A 278 16.05 15.72 11.97
CA THR A 278 16.27 15.09 13.27
C THR A 278 16.87 13.71 13.04
N GLN A 279 18.02 13.43 13.64
CA GLN A 279 18.65 12.12 13.57
C GLN A 279 18.18 11.23 14.72
N GLY A 280 18.21 9.93 14.47
CA GLY A 280 18.01 8.95 15.53
C GLY A 280 16.56 8.89 16.00
N GLN A 281 15.62 8.94 15.05
CA GLN A 281 14.20 8.78 15.34
C GLN A 281 13.66 7.53 14.67
N HIS A 282 12.66 6.92 15.29
CA HIS A 282 11.81 5.94 14.65
C HIS A 282 11.25 6.48 13.35
N GLY A 283 11.01 5.59 12.39
CA GLY A 283 10.37 5.92 11.14
C GLY A 283 9.00 6.55 11.32
N ASP A 284 8.66 7.47 10.42
CA ASP A 284 7.33 8.06 10.40
C ASP A 284 6.33 7.08 9.79
N LEU A 285 5.07 7.14 10.23
CA LEU A 285 3.99 6.33 9.67
C LEU A 285 3.71 6.77 8.24
N ILE A 286 3.84 5.85 7.28
CA ILE A 286 3.58 6.11 5.86
C ILE A 286 2.23 5.58 5.40
N GLY A 287 1.68 4.58 6.09
CA GLY A 287 0.53 3.82 5.62
C GLY A 287 -0.01 2.84 6.64
N TYR A 288 -1.11 2.19 6.28
CA TYR A 288 -1.64 1.03 7.00
C TYR A 288 -1.77 -0.14 6.04
N ALA A 289 -1.36 -1.32 6.50
CA ALA A 289 -1.65 -2.57 5.85
C ALA A 289 -3.13 -2.95 6.04
N LEU A 290 -3.67 -3.81 5.16
CA LEU A 290 -5.07 -4.24 5.24
C LEU A 290 -5.39 -5.06 6.50
N ASP A 291 -4.38 -5.67 7.12
CA ASP A 291 -4.51 -6.34 8.41
C ASP A 291 -4.55 -5.38 9.62
N GLY A 292 -4.40 -4.07 9.38
CA GLY A 292 -4.47 -3.00 10.36
C GLY A 292 -3.15 -2.56 10.98
N PHE A 293 -2.05 -3.26 10.72
CA PHE A 293 -0.76 -2.82 11.24
C PHE A 293 -0.21 -1.63 10.47
N GLY A 294 0.49 -0.75 11.18
CA GLY A 294 1.13 0.43 10.60
C GLY A 294 2.32 0.05 9.72
N ILE A 295 2.55 0.84 8.69
CA ILE A 295 3.72 0.75 7.81
C ILE A 295 4.52 2.02 8.02
N TYR A 296 5.79 1.87 8.40
CA TYR A 296 6.68 2.98 8.74
C TYR A 296 7.80 3.13 7.69
N THR A 297 8.50 4.26 7.74
CA THR A 297 9.73 4.45 6.95
C THR A 297 10.88 3.56 7.46
N TYR A 298 12.09 3.74 6.95
CA TYR A 298 13.20 2.79 7.07
C TYR A 298 13.75 2.48 8.47
N GLN A 299 13.56 3.38 9.42
CA GLN A 299 14.28 3.33 10.70
C GLN A 299 13.37 2.90 11.85
N ASP A 300 13.99 2.29 12.84
CA ASP A 300 13.41 1.91 14.13
C ASP A 300 13.81 2.92 15.22
N ILE A 301 13.44 2.64 16.47
CA ILE A 301 13.75 3.42 17.67
C ILE A 301 15.22 3.88 17.67
N GLY A 302 15.41 5.17 17.92
CA GLY A 302 16.74 5.77 17.94
C GLY A 302 17.41 5.84 16.56
N GLY A 303 16.65 5.68 15.47
CA GLY A 303 17.15 5.65 14.09
C GLY A 303 17.90 4.37 13.74
N ALA A 304 17.68 3.29 14.51
CA ALA A 304 18.32 2.01 14.27
C ALA A 304 17.79 1.35 12.99
N ALA A 305 18.54 0.39 12.44
CA ALA A 305 17.98 -0.50 11.43
C ALA A 305 17.01 -1.48 12.11
N PRO A 306 15.78 -1.67 11.60
CA PRO A 306 14.84 -2.62 12.17
C PRO A 306 15.32 -4.06 11.90
N VAL A 307 15.01 -4.98 12.82
CA VAL A 307 15.10 -6.42 12.54
C VAL A 307 13.74 -6.90 12.07
N LEU A 308 13.64 -7.32 10.81
CA LEU A 308 12.37 -7.65 10.19
C LEU A 308 12.21 -9.16 10.04
N ASP A 309 10.98 -9.63 10.13
CA ASP A 309 10.58 -10.94 9.67
C ASP A 309 10.52 -11.00 8.14
N GLU A 310 10.22 -12.19 7.63
CA GLU A 310 10.13 -12.46 6.19
C GLU A 310 9.03 -11.62 5.50
N CYS A 311 7.99 -11.19 6.23
CA CYS A 311 6.91 -10.34 5.74
C CYS A 311 7.30 -8.85 5.70
N GLY A 312 8.41 -8.45 6.33
CA GLY A 312 8.85 -7.05 6.44
C GLY A 312 8.39 -6.35 7.71
N GLY A 313 7.93 -7.09 8.72
CA GLY A 313 7.46 -6.54 9.99
C GLY A 313 8.15 -7.12 11.22
N HIS A 314 7.85 -6.57 12.39
CA HIS A 314 8.43 -6.99 13.66
C HIS A 314 7.64 -6.45 14.85
N PHE A 315 7.91 -6.98 16.04
CA PHE A 315 7.36 -6.48 17.30
C PHE A 315 8.33 -5.47 17.93
N GLY A 316 7.86 -4.25 18.14
CA GLY A 316 8.65 -3.20 18.76
C GLY A 316 7.79 -1.99 19.14
N PRO A 317 8.39 -0.97 19.77
CA PRO A 317 7.73 0.30 19.97
C PRO A 317 7.72 1.10 18.66
N THR A 318 6.66 1.88 18.43
CA THR A 318 6.53 2.72 17.22
C THR A 318 6.81 4.21 17.49
N SER A 319 7.38 4.52 18.65
CA SER A 319 7.65 5.90 19.08
C SER A 319 8.83 5.95 20.05
N ASP A 320 9.77 6.86 19.81
CA ASP A 320 10.91 7.09 20.72
C ASP A 320 10.48 7.63 22.09
N ASP A 321 9.29 8.24 22.17
CA ASP A 321 8.74 8.80 23.40
C ASP A 321 8.04 7.74 24.28
N ASP A 322 7.65 6.60 23.70
CA ASP A 322 6.99 5.49 24.39
C ASP A 322 7.57 4.13 23.98
N LEU A 323 8.59 3.71 24.72
CA LEU A 323 9.26 2.43 24.51
C LEU A 323 8.51 1.23 25.13
N THR A 324 7.37 1.47 25.78
CA THR A 324 6.62 0.43 26.51
C THR A 324 5.39 -0.06 25.77
N THR A 325 4.87 0.72 24.82
CA THR A 325 3.80 0.28 23.93
C THR A 325 4.38 -0.52 22.79
N ILE A 326 4.36 -1.84 22.92
CA ILE A 326 4.82 -2.78 21.90
C ILE A 326 3.68 -3.12 20.96
N VAL A 327 3.93 -3.06 19.66
CA VAL A 327 2.99 -3.52 18.63
C VAL A 327 3.74 -4.22 17.51
N TYR A 328 3.08 -5.13 16.81
CA TYR A 328 3.59 -5.58 15.52
C TYR A 328 3.38 -4.47 14.48
N HIS A 329 4.39 -4.21 13.66
CA HIS A 329 4.31 -3.21 12.59
C HIS A 329 5.33 -3.48 11.49
N TYR A 330 5.11 -2.88 10.31
CA TYR A 330 5.98 -3.03 9.15
C TYR A 330 6.92 -1.85 8.98
N HIS A 331 8.06 -2.12 8.36
CA HIS A 331 8.93 -1.05 7.86
C HIS A 331 9.14 -1.19 6.37
N SER A 332 9.18 -0.04 5.71
CA SER A 332 9.72 0.04 4.37
C SER A 332 11.22 -0.31 4.39
N THR A 333 11.70 -0.85 3.28
CA THR A 333 13.10 -1.26 3.09
C THR A 333 13.57 -0.84 1.70
N THR A 334 14.90 -0.80 1.52
CA THR A 334 15.53 -0.46 0.23
C THR A 334 15.80 -1.70 -0.62
N TYR A 335 15.30 -2.85 -0.19
CA TYR A 335 15.44 -4.16 -0.81
C TYR A 335 14.09 -4.89 -0.74
N THR A 336 13.88 -5.90 -1.58
CA THR A 336 12.64 -6.70 -1.58
C THR A 336 12.37 -7.30 -0.18
N PRO A 337 11.15 -7.17 0.37
CA PRO A 337 9.89 -6.82 -0.31
C PRO A 337 9.54 -5.33 -0.39
N TYR A 338 10.44 -4.43 0.00
CA TYR A 338 10.29 -2.97 0.01
C TYR A 338 9.28 -2.39 1.01
N THR A 339 8.14 -3.03 1.20
CA THR A 339 7.13 -2.62 2.17
C THR A 339 6.61 -3.84 2.92
N ILE A 340 5.85 -4.71 2.24
CA ILE A 340 5.19 -5.86 2.83
C ILE A 340 5.27 -7.04 1.86
N ALA A 341 5.70 -8.20 2.37
CA ALA A 341 5.62 -9.48 1.67
C ALA A 341 4.43 -10.34 2.12
N CYS A 342 3.86 -10.15 3.32
CA CYS A 342 2.66 -10.88 3.74
C CYS A 342 1.98 -10.15 4.90
N GLN A 343 0.73 -10.52 5.19
CA GLN A 343 -0.04 -9.89 6.26
C GLN A 343 0.08 -10.68 7.57
N GLY A 344 0.45 -10.02 8.65
CA GLY A 344 0.75 -10.53 9.98
C GLY A 344 2.20 -11.00 10.15
N PRO A 345 2.58 -11.37 11.40
CA PRO A 345 3.89 -11.96 11.68
C PRO A 345 4.18 -13.16 10.80
N ALA A 346 5.39 -13.25 10.25
CA ALA A 346 5.74 -14.30 9.29
C ALA A 346 5.75 -15.71 9.89
N LEU A 347 6.09 -15.88 11.17
CA LEU A 347 6.14 -17.19 11.84
C LEU A 347 7.00 -18.23 11.10
N GLY A 348 8.00 -17.78 10.32
CA GLY A 348 8.85 -18.62 9.46
C GLY A 348 8.09 -19.34 8.33
N LYS A 349 6.95 -18.79 7.88
CA LYS A 349 6.04 -19.41 6.92
C LYS A 349 5.78 -18.55 5.68
N CYS A 350 6.57 -17.50 5.44
CA CYS A 350 6.31 -16.59 4.32
C CYS A 350 6.31 -17.31 2.97
N GLU A 351 7.21 -18.26 2.73
CA GLU A 351 7.23 -19.02 1.46
C GLU A 351 5.90 -19.72 1.14
N GLY A 352 5.14 -20.10 2.17
CA GLY A 352 3.83 -20.76 2.01
C GLY A 352 2.69 -19.80 1.66
N THR A 353 2.88 -18.49 1.81
CA THR A 353 1.83 -17.46 1.65
C THR A 353 1.97 -16.65 0.37
N GLN A 354 2.80 -17.09 -0.58
CA GLN A 354 3.11 -16.34 -1.80
C GLN A 354 2.71 -17.07 -3.08
N GLY A 355 1.79 -18.05 -3.01
CA GLY A 355 1.31 -18.77 -4.19
C GLY A 355 2.40 -19.52 -5.00
N GLY A 356 3.61 -19.69 -4.45
CA GLY A 356 4.76 -20.30 -5.13
C GLY A 356 5.76 -19.31 -5.76
N ALA A 357 5.50 -18.01 -5.67
CA ALA A 357 6.52 -16.98 -5.78
C ALA A 357 7.27 -16.84 -4.44
N ASN A 358 8.49 -16.30 -4.42
CA ASN A 358 9.17 -15.98 -3.16
C ASN A 358 9.89 -14.63 -3.28
N PHE A 359 9.36 -13.67 -2.54
CA PHE A 359 9.90 -12.31 -2.42
C PHE A 359 9.96 -11.89 -0.95
N CYS A 360 10.00 -12.89 -0.07
CA CYS A 360 10.20 -12.74 1.34
C CYS A 360 11.60 -12.18 1.61
N GLY A 361 11.74 -11.41 2.69
CA GLY A 361 13.05 -11.04 3.22
C GLY A 361 13.77 -12.26 3.81
N GLU A 362 15.05 -12.08 4.18
CA GLU A 362 15.81 -13.13 4.89
C GLU A 362 15.22 -13.45 6.27
N GLY A 363 14.42 -12.53 6.83
CA GLY A 363 13.90 -12.61 8.19
C GLY A 363 14.99 -12.40 9.25
N CYS A 364 14.59 -12.27 10.51
CA CYS A 364 15.52 -12.07 11.62
C CYS A 364 16.17 -13.38 12.12
N GLY A 365 15.87 -14.52 11.47
CA GLY A 365 16.32 -15.85 11.89
C GLY A 365 15.51 -16.49 13.03
N ALA A 366 14.33 -15.94 13.36
CA ALA A 366 13.38 -16.51 14.31
C ALA A 366 11.95 -16.43 13.74
N GLU A 367 11.04 -17.26 14.26
CA GLU A 367 9.62 -17.23 13.84
C GLU A 367 8.93 -15.93 14.26
N VAL A 368 9.26 -15.42 15.46
CA VAL A 368 8.78 -14.12 15.96
C VAL A 368 9.95 -13.16 16.02
N CYS A 369 9.92 -12.13 15.17
CA CYS A 369 10.94 -11.09 15.16
C CYS A 369 10.56 -9.95 16.10
N VAL A 370 11.40 -9.74 17.10
CA VAL A 370 11.27 -8.71 18.13
C VAL A 370 12.47 -7.77 18.04
N GLN A 371 12.22 -6.47 18.10
CA GLN A 371 13.27 -5.48 18.08
C GLN A 371 14.19 -5.60 19.32
N PRO A 372 15.53 -5.53 19.15
CA PRO A 372 16.44 -5.53 20.28
C PRO A 372 16.14 -4.43 21.29
N GLY A 373 16.06 -4.79 22.57
CA GLY A 373 15.77 -3.87 23.67
C GLY A 373 14.32 -3.87 24.16
N VAL A 374 13.41 -4.53 23.44
CA VAL A 374 12.05 -4.79 23.93
C VAL A 374 12.12 -5.67 25.18
N LEU A 375 11.36 -5.29 26.21
CA LEU A 375 11.24 -6.10 27.42
C LEU A 375 10.18 -7.17 27.21
N VAL A 376 10.52 -8.42 27.55
CA VAL A 376 9.60 -9.58 27.44
C VAL A 376 8.23 -9.28 28.06
N LYS A 377 8.20 -8.68 29.26
CA LYS A 377 6.95 -8.33 29.95
C LYS A 377 6.03 -7.37 29.17
N ASP A 378 6.59 -6.50 28.34
CA ASP A 378 5.84 -5.48 27.60
C ASP A 378 5.26 -6.12 26.32
N LEU A 379 6.04 -7.00 25.67
CA LEU A 379 5.53 -7.86 24.59
C LEU A 379 4.44 -8.83 25.09
N GLU A 380 4.66 -9.51 26.21
CA GLU A 380 3.66 -10.37 26.85
C GLU A 380 2.39 -9.58 27.20
N SER A 381 2.53 -8.36 27.71
CA SER A 381 1.39 -7.48 28.00
C SER A 381 0.59 -7.16 26.75
N TYR A 382 1.25 -6.83 25.63
CA TYR A 382 0.58 -6.57 24.36
C TYR A 382 -0.14 -7.82 23.84
N LEU A 383 0.55 -8.96 23.80
CA LEU A 383 -0.01 -10.22 23.30
C LEU A 383 -1.16 -10.74 24.17
N SER A 384 -1.16 -10.47 25.48
CA SER A 384 -2.23 -10.90 26.41
C SER A 384 -3.61 -10.32 26.09
N ALA A 385 -3.68 -9.26 25.29
CA ALA A 385 -4.95 -8.73 24.80
C ALA A 385 -5.61 -9.63 23.74
N PHE A 386 -4.85 -10.53 23.13
CA PHE A 386 -5.26 -11.37 22.01
C PHE A 386 -5.05 -12.86 22.25
N ASP A 387 -4.14 -13.20 23.17
CA ASP A 387 -3.90 -14.55 23.62
C ASP A 387 -5.08 -15.02 24.48
N ASP A 388 -5.68 -16.15 24.11
CA ASP A 388 -6.77 -16.80 24.84
C ASP A 388 -6.29 -17.54 26.09
N GLY A 389 -5.04 -17.31 26.50
CA GLY A 389 -4.39 -17.91 27.66
C GLY A 389 -3.63 -19.18 27.31
N GLU A 390 -3.38 -19.43 26.02
CA GLU A 390 -2.63 -20.58 25.54
C GLU A 390 -1.11 -20.33 25.44
N GLY A 391 -0.65 -19.10 25.69
CA GLY A 391 0.76 -18.74 25.63
C GLY A 391 1.24 -18.70 24.18
N TRP A 392 0.66 -17.82 23.37
CA TRP A 392 0.97 -17.75 21.93
C TRP A 392 2.48 -17.60 21.67
N LEU A 393 3.16 -16.74 22.44
CA LEU A 393 4.59 -16.48 22.30
C LEU A 393 5.44 -17.73 22.61
N ASP A 394 5.00 -18.59 23.54
CA ASP A 394 5.71 -19.82 23.92
C ASP A 394 5.67 -20.91 22.83
N LYS A 395 4.78 -20.76 21.85
CA LYS A 395 4.63 -21.71 20.73
C LYS A 395 5.70 -21.50 19.65
N TYR A 396 6.41 -20.37 19.65
CA TYR A 396 7.31 -19.97 18.58
C TYR A 396 8.70 -19.59 19.11
N THR A 397 9.71 -19.82 18.28
CA THR A 397 11.04 -19.25 18.50
C THR A 397 11.00 -17.73 18.36
N ASN A 398 11.72 -17.03 19.23
CA ASN A 398 11.89 -15.58 19.18
C ASN A 398 13.36 -15.21 19.40
N ASN A 399 13.73 -14.02 18.94
CA ASN A 399 15.11 -13.49 18.94
C ASN A 399 15.42 -12.58 20.16
N MET A 400 14.65 -12.68 21.25
CA MET A 400 14.84 -11.89 22.48
C MET A 400 15.99 -12.38 23.37
#